data_AF-A0A839SC10-F1
#
_entry.id   AF-A0A839SC10-F1
#
_cell.length_a   1.000
_cell.length_b   1.000
_cell.length_c   1.000
_cell.angle_alpha   90.00
_cell.angle_beta   90.00
_cell.angle_gamma   90.00
#
_symmetry.space_group_name_H-M   'P 1'
#
loop_
_entity.id
_entity.type
_entity.pdbx_description
1 polymer ?
#
loop_
_entity_poly.entity_id
_entity_poly.type
_entity_poly.pdbx_seq_one_letter_code
_entity_poly.pdbx_strand_id
1 'polypeptide(L)'
;MLHQFKYYASQHTRNETYQLWEHDSHPIELSTPAFTQQKIDYIHDNPVRAGLVYRAEDYIYSSASNYAGIDQIIDVDCLFF
;
A
#
# COMPACT_ATOMS: atom_id res chain seq x y z
N MET A 1 2.96 -22.80 0.80
CA MET A 1 3.29 -21.52 0.15
C MET A 1 4.15 -21.67 -1.10
N LEU A 2 5.40 -22.18 -1.04
CA LEU A 2 6.27 -22.28 -2.24
C LEU A 2 5.64 -23.02 -3.44
N HIS A 3 4.86 -24.09 -3.19
CA HIS A 3 4.12 -24.78 -4.24
C HIS A 3 3.15 -23.87 -5.00
N GLN A 4 2.43 -22.98 -4.30
CA GLN A 4 1.49 -22.04 -4.93
C GLN A 4 2.24 -21.00 -5.76
N PHE A 5 3.33 -20.44 -5.24
CA PHE A 5 4.15 -19.49 -6.01
C PHE A 5 4.74 -20.11 -7.28
N LYS A 6 5.12 -21.40 -7.24
CA LYS A 6 5.59 -22.13 -8.42
C LYS A 6 4.46 -22.41 -9.42
N TYR A 7 3.27 -22.76 -8.93
CA TYR A 7 2.09 -22.98 -9.75
C TYR A 7 1.68 -21.72 -10.52
N TYR A 8 1.63 -20.55 -9.87
CA TYR A 8 1.29 -19.30 -10.55
C TYR A 8 2.39 -18.85 -11.53
N ALA A 9 3.67 -19.07 -11.19
CA ALA A 9 4.78 -18.83 -12.11
C ALA A 9 4.65 -19.66 -13.40
N SER A 10 4.25 -20.93 -13.31
CA SER A 10 4.10 -21.78 -14.50
C SER A 10 2.96 -21.36 -15.43
N GLN A 11 2.06 -20.47 -14.99
CA GLN A 11 0.98 -19.92 -15.83
C GLN A 11 1.45 -18.75 -16.70
N HIS A 12 2.65 -18.19 -16.46
CA HIS A 12 3.13 -16.98 -17.14
C HIS A 12 4.60 -17.13 -17.56
N THR A 13 4.95 -16.70 -18.77
CA THR A 13 6.33 -16.79 -19.28
C THR A 13 7.27 -15.72 -18.73
N ARG A 14 6.76 -14.74 -17.98
CA ARG A 14 7.53 -13.63 -17.39
C ARG A 14 8.24 -13.98 -16.09
N ASN A 15 7.87 -15.07 -15.42
CA ASN A 15 8.50 -15.52 -14.18
C ASN A 15 9.28 -16.81 -14.44
N GLU A 16 10.42 -16.97 -13.78
CA GLU A 16 11.22 -18.19 -13.92
C GLU A 16 10.68 -19.34 -13.07
N THR A 17 10.84 -19.27 -11.74
CA THR A 17 10.55 -20.39 -10.84
C THR A 17 9.41 -20.11 -9.86
N TYR A 18 9.25 -18.86 -9.41
CA TYR A 18 8.24 -18.45 -8.45
C TYR A 18 7.66 -17.09 -8.82
N GLN A 19 6.35 -16.93 -8.61
CA GLN A 19 5.64 -15.67 -8.79
C GLN A 19 5.29 -15.11 -7.42
N LEU A 20 5.82 -13.92 -7.12
CA LEU A 20 5.51 -13.15 -5.92
C LEU A 20 4.54 -12.01 -6.22
N TRP A 21 4.67 -11.38 -7.39
CA TRP A 21 3.83 -10.26 -7.81
C TRP A 21 2.69 -10.73 -8.70
N GLU A 22 1.49 -10.23 -8.44
CA GLU A 22 0.40 -10.29 -9.41
C GLU A 22 0.72 -9.39 -10.61
N HIS A 23 0.21 -9.74 -11.78
CA HIS A 23 0.52 -9.04 -13.04
C HIS A 23 -0.45 -7.91 -13.34
N ASP A 24 -1.55 -7.84 -12.60
CA ASP A 24 -2.52 -6.77 -12.71
C ASP A 24 -2.09 -5.58 -11.84
N SER A 25 -2.24 -4.38 -12.40
CA SER A 25 -2.03 -3.13 -11.68
C SER A 25 -3.19 -2.22 -12.00
N HIS A 26 -3.69 -1.52 -10.98
CA HIS A 26 -4.85 -0.66 -11.13
C HIS A 26 -4.46 0.80 -10.88
N PRO A 27 -3.79 1.47 -11.84
CA PRO A 27 -3.45 2.87 -11.72
C PRO A 27 -4.73 3.72 -11.73
N ILE A 28 -4.82 4.65 -10.78
CA ILE A 28 -5.92 5.60 -10.70
C ILE A 28 -5.30 7.00 -10.75
N GLU A 29 -5.73 7.81 -11.71
CA GLU A 29 -5.34 9.22 -11.80
C GLU A 29 -6.00 10.04 -10.69
N LEU A 30 -5.18 10.85 -10.01
CA LEU A 30 -5.61 11.74 -8.95
C LEU A 30 -6.06 13.09 -9.53
N SER A 31 -7.33 13.19 -9.91
CA SER A 31 -7.86 14.30 -10.71
C SER A 31 -8.22 15.56 -9.92
N THR A 32 -8.50 15.43 -8.61
CA THR A 32 -8.90 16.57 -7.77
C THR A 32 -8.32 16.44 -6.36
N PRO A 33 -8.09 17.57 -5.66
CA PRO A 33 -7.71 17.56 -4.25
C PRO A 33 -8.55 16.67 -3.35
N ALA A 34 -9.89 16.76 -3.45
CA ALA A 34 -10.80 15.96 -2.64
C ALA A 34 -10.65 14.45 -2.93
N PHE A 35 -10.45 14.08 -4.20
CA PHE A 35 -10.22 12.70 -4.58
C PHE A 35 -8.86 12.19 -4.10
N THR A 36 -7.82 13.02 -4.16
CA THR A 36 -6.50 12.70 -3.59
C THR A 36 -6.58 12.47 -2.09
N GLN A 37 -7.24 13.37 -1.35
CA GLN A 37 -7.43 13.21 0.09
C GLN A 37 -8.15 11.90 0.41
N GLN A 38 -9.22 11.58 -0.32
CA GLN A 38 -9.93 10.31 -0.16
C GLN A 38 -9.01 9.09 -0.33
N LYS A 39 -8.07 9.14 -1.29
CA LYS A 39 -7.10 8.04 -1.49
C LYS A 39 -6.05 7.97 -0.39
N ILE A 40 -5.59 9.12 0.11
CA ILE A 40 -4.68 9.18 1.26
C ILE A 40 -5.35 8.54 2.47
N ASP A 41 -6.58 8.95 2.80
CA ASP A 41 -7.35 8.42 3.93
C ASP A 41 -7.54 6.90 3.79
N TYR A 42 -7.91 6.42 2.59
CA TYR A 42 -8.06 5.00 2.32
C TYR A 42 -6.77 4.20 2.55
N ILE A 43 -5.63 4.72 2.06
CA ILE A 43 -4.33 4.06 2.21
C ILE A 43 -3.91 4.02 3.68
N HIS A 44 -4.12 5.10 4.42
CA HIS A 44 -3.81 5.18 5.86
C HIS A 44 -4.70 4.26 6.70
N ASP A 45 -5.96 4.06 6.31
CA ASP A 45 -6.90 3.19 7.02
C ASP A 45 -6.70 1.69 6.69
N ASN A 46 -6.01 1.34 5.60
CA ASN A 46 -5.81 -0.06 5.19
C ASN A 46 -5.23 -0.97 6.29
N PRO A 47 -4.18 -0.56 7.05
CA PRO A 47 -3.66 -1.37 8.16
C PRO A 47 -4.68 -1.59 9.28
N VAL A 48 -5.57 -0.62 9.55
CA VAL A 48 -6.65 -0.73 10.54
C VAL A 48 -7.72 -1.69 10.05
N ARG A 49 -8.17 -1.53 8.80
CA ARG A 49 -9.15 -2.41 8.14
C ARG A 49 -8.67 -3.86 8.05
N ALA A 50 -7.36 -4.05 7.87
CA ALA A 50 -6.73 -5.37 7.87
C ALA A 50 -6.54 -5.96 9.28
N GLY A 51 -6.83 -5.20 10.35
CA GLY A 51 -6.68 -5.62 11.74
C GLY A 51 -5.23 -5.72 12.22
N LEU A 52 -4.30 -5.05 11.54
CA LEU A 52 -2.87 -5.07 11.89
C LEU A 52 -2.55 -4.12 13.04
N VAL A 53 -3.28 -3.01 13.13
CA VAL A 53 -3.11 -1.96 14.14
C VAL A 53 -4.47 -1.37 14.53
N TYR A 54 -4.55 -0.73 15.70
CA TYR A 54 -5.78 -0.05 16.16
C TYR A 54 -5.90 1.38 15.64
N ARG A 55 -4.79 2.05 15.35
CA ARG A 55 -4.74 3.41 14.80
C ARG A 55 -3.87 3.42 13.54
N ALA A 56 -4.21 4.27 12.57
CA ALA A 56 -3.52 4.31 11.29
C ALA A 56 -2.02 4.64 11.44
N GLU A 57 -1.73 5.61 12.32
CA GLU A 57 -0.39 6.11 12.61
C GLU A 57 0.51 5.11 13.38
N ASP A 58 -0.05 4.04 13.95
CA ASP A 58 0.72 2.98 14.59
C ASP A 58 1.41 2.06 13.56
N TYR A 59 0.99 2.09 12.29
CA TYR A 59 1.62 1.30 11.24
C TYR A 59 2.87 1.99 10.69
N ILE A 60 4.03 1.59 11.23
CA ILE A 60 5.33 2.23 11.00
C ILE A 60 5.80 2.31 9.53
N TYR A 61 5.22 1.49 8.65
CA TYR A 61 5.52 1.47 7.21
C TYR A 61 4.45 2.22 6.38
N SER A 62 3.75 3.16 6.99
CA SER A 62 2.80 4.08 6.35
C SER A 62 3.23 5.53 6.61
N SER A 63 2.85 6.43 5.71
CA SER A 63 3.00 7.87 5.92
C SER A 63 1.99 8.45 6.92
N ALA A 64 1.06 7.65 7.45
CA ALA A 64 0.07 8.11 8.43
C ALA A 64 0.71 8.83 9.64
N SER A 65 1.88 8.38 10.11
CA SER A 65 2.63 9.06 11.17
C SER A 65 3.12 10.45 10.78
N ASN A 66 3.57 10.63 9.53
CA ASN A 66 3.97 11.94 9.00
C ASN A 66 2.80 12.92 9.03
N TYR A 67 1.61 12.48 8.58
CA TYR A 67 0.40 13.29 8.60
C TYR A 67 -0.12 13.59 10.03
N ALA A 68 0.15 12.70 10.98
CA ALA A 68 -0.17 12.89 12.40
C ALA A 68 0.85 13.76 13.15
N GLY A 69 1.98 14.12 12.52
CA GLY A 69 3.04 14.91 13.16
C GLY A 69 3.75 14.17 14.29
N ILE A 70 3.84 12.83 14.20
CA ILE A 70 4.56 11.99 15.16
C ILE A 70 5.74 11.30 14.48
N ASP A 71 6.58 10.64 15.27
CA ASP A 71 7.79 9.96 14.79
C ASP A 71 7.54 9.03 13.58
N GLN A 72 8.35 9.22 12.54
CA GLN A 72 8.32 8.49 11.30
C GLN A 72 9.65 7.80 11.00
N ILE A 73 9.60 6.65 10.31
CA ILE A 73 10.81 5.95 9.84
C ILE A 73 11.33 6.59 8.55
N ILE A 74 10.43 7.09 7.72
CA ILE A 74 10.72 7.75 6.44
C ILE A 74 9.99 9.08 6.44
N ASP A 75 10.75 10.14 6.21
CA ASP A 75 10.23 11.50 6.05
C ASP A 75 9.61 11.68 4.66
N VAL A 76 8.41 12.26 4.61
CA VAL A 76 7.70 12.50 3.34
C VAL A 76 7.05 13.88 3.32
N ASP A 77 6.97 14.47 2.13
CA ASP A 77 6.21 15.69 1.89
C ASP A 77 4.71 15.39 1.97
N CYS A 78 4.06 15.87 3.02
CA CYS A 78 2.62 15.73 3.18
C CYS A 78 1.89 16.65 2.20
N LEU A 79 0.97 16.08 1.44
CA LEU A 79 0.09 16.81 0.54
C LEU A 79 -1.06 17.41 1.34
N PHE A 80 -1.10 18.74 1.43
CA PHE A 80 -2.22 19.52 1.97
C PHE A 80 -2.86 20.30 0.82
N PHE A 81 -4.19 20.32 0.77
CA PHE A 81 -4.95 20.99 -0.29
C PHE A 81 -5.95 21.99 0.26
#